data_AF-A0A960BU61-F1
#
_entry.id   AF-A0A960BU61-F1
#
_cell.length_a   1.000
_cell.length_b   1.000
_cell.length_c   1.000
_cell.angle_alpha   90.00
_cell.angle_beta   90.00
_cell.angle_gamma   90.00
#
_symmetry.space_group_name_H-M   'P 1'
#
loop_
_entity.id
_entity.type
_entity.pdbx_description
1 polymer ?
#
loop_
_entity_poly.entity_id
_entity_poly.type
_entity_poly.pdbx_seq_one_letter_code
_entity_poly.pdbx_strand_id
1 'polypeptide(L)'
;AYEPRLLAAWGIGAALYAYAVRSRPALIVGLGALTAWYAWQAGESADGVFGVVVALMIGGLVAACAALLQPGPWASFAVVWRIVAALVSLGGIFAAALPIHDRDGTWPVIATIGAAVAVLAVVAAAVRARSRTDRIELAAAAAVALAGAGLAAWRPPVDLLLDTGNPTPAMWVRTSVSVLAFLIAAGWYAVLAQWRSSPALGALALA
;
A
#
# COMPACT_ATOMS: atom_id res chain seq x y z
N ALA A 1 -5.35 28.34 -3.01
CA ALA A 1 -4.26 27.40 -2.71
C ALA A 1 -4.82 26.38 -1.72
N TYR A 2 -4.78 25.09 -2.04
CA TYR A 2 -5.10 24.01 -1.09
C TYR A 2 -3.82 23.70 -0.31
N GLU A 3 -3.86 23.74 1.02
CA GLU A 3 -2.71 23.40 1.87
C GLU A 3 -2.79 21.92 2.26
N PRO A 4 -1.84 21.06 1.83
CA PRO A 4 -1.86 19.63 2.15
C PRO A 4 -1.89 19.36 3.67
N ARG A 5 -1.32 20.26 4.46
CA ARG A 5 -1.34 20.19 5.94
C ARG A 5 -2.75 20.18 6.53
N LEU A 6 -3.70 20.88 5.90
CA LEU A 6 -5.10 20.89 6.34
C LEU A 6 -5.75 19.52 6.15
N LEU A 7 -5.44 18.84 5.03
CA LEU A 7 -5.94 17.49 4.76
C LEU A 7 -5.42 16.49 5.80
N ALA A 8 -4.15 16.59 6.19
CA ALA A 8 -3.57 15.79 7.26
C ALA A 8 -4.27 16.05 8.60
N ALA A 9 -4.42 17.32 8.99
CA ALA A 9 -5.05 17.70 10.25
C ALA A 9 -6.50 17.19 10.34
N TRP A 10 -7.27 17.33 9.25
CA TRP A 10 -8.63 16.79 9.13
C TRP A 10 -8.64 15.26 9.20
N GLY A 11 -7.74 14.59 8.49
CA GLY A 11 -7.63 13.14 8.50
C GLY A 11 -7.31 12.58 9.89
N ILE A 12 -6.35 13.19 10.58
CA ILE A 12 -5.99 12.85 11.98
C ILE A 12 -7.19 13.09 12.89
N GLY A 13 -7.80 14.28 12.83
CA GLY A 13 -8.96 14.62 13.67
C GLY A 13 -10.14 13.67 13.49
N ALA A 14 -10.49 13.34 12.24
CA ALA A 14 -11.56 12.40 11.93
C ALA A 14 -11.23 10.98 12.40
N ALA A 15 -9.98 10.53 12.24
CA ALA A 15 -9.55 9.23 12.76
C ALA A 15 -9.62 9.18 14.29
N LEU A 16 -9.10 10.19 14.99
CA LEU A 16 -9.17 10.26 16.46
C LEU A 16 -10.62 10.29 16.96
N TYR A 17 -11.47 11.11 16.32
CA TYR A 17 -12.90 11.15 16.60
C TYR A 17 -13.56 9.78 16.40
N ALA A 18 -13.19 9.06 15.33
CA ALA A 18 -13.68 7.73 15.05
C ALA A 18 -13.34 6.74 16.19
N TYR A 19 -12.11 6.77 16.71
CA TYR A 19 -11.71 5.91 17.85
C TYR A 19 -12.40 6.30 19.16
N ALA A 20 -12.61 7.60 19.39
CA ALA A 20 -13.29 8.11 20.59
C ALA A 20 -14.77 7.71 20.62
N VAL A 21 -15.47 7.82 19.49
CA VAL A 21 -16.93 7.60 19.40
C VAL A 21 -17.28 6.24 18.76
N ARG A 22 -16.28 5.44 18.38
CA ARG A 22 -16.42 4.14 17.70
C ARG A 22 -17.18 4.21 16.38
N SER A 23 -16.98 5.30 15.62
CA SER A 23 -17.67 5.57 14.34
C SER A 23 -16.88 5.05 13.13
N ARG A 24 -17.39 4.04 12.42
CA ARG A 24 -16.78 3.53 11.17
C ARG A 24 -16.80 4.56 10.03
N PRO A 25 -17.89 5.31 9.77
CA PRO A 25 -17.88 6.33 8.73
C PRO A 25 -16.80 7.39 8.95
N ALA A 26 -16.63 7.85 10.19
CA ALA A 26 -15.58 8.81 10.53
C ALA A 26 -14.17 8.22 10.28
N LEU A 27 -13.98 6.92 10.57
CA LEU A 27 -12.71 6.26 10.29
C LEU A 27 -12.44 6.18 8.78
N ILE A 28 -13.45 5.86 7.97
CA ILE A 28 -13.33 5.80 6.51
C ILE A 28 -12.92 7.17 5.96
N VAL A 29 -13.56 8.24 6.41
CA VAL A 29 -13.22 9.62 6.02
C VAL A 29 -11.79 9.97 6.47
N GLY A 30 -11.45 9.66 7.72
CA GLY A 30 -10.14 9.95 8.27
C GLY A 30 -9.01 9.23 7.53
N LEU A 31 -9.15 7.92 7.33
CA LEU A 31 -8.17 7.12 6.60
C LEU A 31 -8.12 7.45 5.11
N GLY A 32 -9.25 7.79 4.49
CA GLY A 32 -9.28 8.27 3.11
C GLY A 32 -8.49 9.57 2.95
N ALA A 33 -8.72 10.55 3.83
CA ALA A 33 -7.99 11.80 3.84
C ALA A 33 -6.49 11.61 4.12
N LEU A 34 -6.12 10.75 5.08
CA LEU A 34 -4.73 10.44 5.39
C LEU A 34 -4.02 9.72 4.26
N THR A 35 -4.69 8.77 3.60
CA THR A 35 -4.15 8.04 2.44
C THR A 35 -3.90 9.00 1.28
N ALA A 36 -4.88 9.86 0.97
CA ALA A 36 -4.75 10.87 -0.07
C ALA A 36 -3.64 11.88 0.24
N TRP A 37 -3.56 12.35 1.50
CA TRP A 37 -2.49 13.23 1.94
C TRP A 37 -1.11 12.59 1.81
N TYR A 38 -0.97 11.34 2.27
CA TYR A 38 0.31 10.63 2.22
C TYR A 38 0.77 10.39 0.77
N ALA A 39 -0.13 9.99 -0.12
CA ALA A 39 0.15 9.83 -1.55
C ALA A 39 0.52 11.17 -2.21
N TRP A 40 -0.20 12.24 -1.86
CA TRP A 40 0.11 13.60 -2.33
C TRP A 40 1.50 14.04 -1.89
N GLN A 41 1.84 13.88 -0.61
CA GLN A 41 3.17 14.24 -0.09
C GLN A 41 4.29 13.42 -0.72
N ALA A 42 4.04 12.13 -0.95
CA ALA A 42 4.99 11.28 -1.66
C ALA A 42 5.20 11.77 -3.09
N GLY A 43 4.14 12.18 -3.80
CA GLY A 43 4.22 12.74 -5.15
C GLY A 43 4.91 14.10 -5.23
N GLU A 44 4.63 15.01 -4.29
CA GLU A 44 5.29 16.33 -4.26
C GLU A 44 6.77 16.24 -3.89
N SER A 45 7.13 15.30 -3.00
CA SER A 45 8.49 15.20 -2.45
C SER A 45 9.39 14.26 -3.25
N ALA A 46 8.82 13.46 -4.16
CA ALA A 46 9.58 12.54 -4.99
C ALA A 46 9.74 13.13 -6.39
N ASP A 47 10.99 13.31 -6.84
CA ASP A 47 11.27 13.56 -8.26
C ASP A 47 11.21 12.25 -9.07
N GLY A 48 10.18 11.41 -8.85
CA GLY A 48 9.89 10.29 -9.72
C GLY A 48 9.07 9.14 -9.13
N VAL A 49 8.64 8.25 -10.03
CA VAL A 49 7.66 7.17 -9.74
C VAL A 49 8.15 6.18 -8.68
N PHE A 50 9.46 5.95 -8.57
CA PHE A 50 10.03 4.99 -7.61
C PHE A 50 9.66 5.35 -6.17
N GLY A 51 9.90 6.61 -5.77
CA GLY A 51 9.60 7.09 -4.42
C GLY A 51 8.10 7.01 -4.10
N VAL A 52 7.24 7.34 -5.06
CA VAL A 52 5.78 7.25 -4.92
C VAL A 52 5.33 5.80 -4.73
N VAL A 53 5.80 4.87 -5.56
CA VAL A 53 5.43 3.44 -5.45
C VAL A 53 5.89 2.85 -4.12
N VAL A 54 7.13 3.15 -3.71
CA VAL A 54 7.65 2.66 -2.43
C VAL A 54 6.86 3.25 -1.26
N ALA A 55 6.51 4.53 -1.29
CA ALA A 55 5.62 5.13 -0.30
C ALA A 55 4.27 4.40 -0.25
N LEU A 56 3.62 4.15 -1.39
CA LEU A 56 2.36 3.39 -1.41
C LEU A 56 2.53 1.99 -0.80
N MET A 57 3.60 1.26 -1.12
CA MET A 57 3.87 -0.05 -0.51
C MET A 57 4.03 0.02 1.01
N ILE A 58 4.72 1.06 1.50
CA ILE A 58 4.85 1.34 2.93
C ILE A 58 3.47 1.63 3.56
N GLY A 59 2.66 2.49 2.93
CA GLY A 59 1.33 2.83 3.41
C GLY A 59 0.38 1.62 3.50
N GLY A 60 0.41 0.77 2.48
CA GLY A 60 -0.35 -0.49 2.45
C GLY A 60 0.08 -1.45 3.56
N LEU A 61 1.39 -1.59 3.79
CA LEU A 61 1.95 -2.42 4.86
C LEU A 61 1.60 -1.89 6.26
N VAL A 62 1.69 -0.57 6.47
CA VAL A 62 1.29 0.09 7.72
C VAL A 62 -0.20 -0.17 8.00
N ALA A 63 -1.06 -0.02 6.99
CA ALA A 63 -2.49 -0.29 7.13
C ALA A 63 -2.77 -1.77 7.46
N ALA A 64 -2.05 -2.71 6.83
CA ALA A 64 -2.16 -4.14 7.15
C ALA A 64 -1.76 -4.43 8.60
N CYS A 65 -0.65 -3.86 9.07
CA CYS A 65 -0.21 -4.01 10.45
C CYS A 65 -1.22 -3.37 11.42
N ALA A 66 -1.75 -2.19 11.11
CA ALA A 66 -2.77 -1.51 11.92
C ALA A 66 -4.05 -2.35 12.05
N ALA A 67 -4.42 -3.14 11.05
CA ALA A 67 -5.53 -4.08 11.13
C ALA A 67 -5.29 -5.22 12.14
N LEU A 68 -4.06 -5.75 12.20
CA LEU A 68 -3.66 -6.81 13.13
C LEU A 68 -3.50 -6.29 14.58
N LEU A 69 -3.16 -5.01 14.72
CA LEU A 69 -2.94 -4.37 16.02
C LEU A 69 -4.22 -3.92 16.72
N GLN A 70 -5.39 -4.01 16.09
CA GLN A 70 -6.64 -3.57 16.70
C GLN A 70 -6.93 -4.31 18.01
N PRO A 71 -7.14 -3.61 19.14
CA PRO A 71 -7.57 -4.21 20.39
C PRO A 71 -9.07 -4.50 20.38
N GLY A 72 -9.53 -5.37 21.30
CA GLY A 72 -10.93 -5.82 21.42
C GLY A 72 -12.01 -4.75 21.19
N PRO A 73 -11.99 -3.59 21.89
CA PRO A 73 -13.03 -2.57 21.73
C PRO A 73 -13.08 -1.94 20.33
N TRP A 74 -12.01 -2.03 19.54
CA TRP A 74 -11.89 -1.50 18.18
C TRP A 74 -11.71 -2.59 17.14
N ALA A 75 -11.94 -3.86 17.48
CA ALA A 75 -11.75 -4.98 16.55
C ALA A 75 -12.52 -4.81 15.23
N SER A 76 -13.68 -4.14 15.28
CA SER A 76 -14.47 -3.87 14.07
C SER A 76 -13.83 -2.87 13.09
N PHE A 77 -12.88 -2.06 13.55
CA PHE A 77 -12.12 -1.14 12.69
C PHE A 77 -11.08 -1.86 11.85
N ALA A 78 -10.69 -3.08 12.24
CA ALA A 78 -9.71 -3.86 11.50
C ALA A 78 -10.13 -4.11 10.05
N VAL A 79 -11.44 -4.20 9.76
CA VAL A 79 -11.96 -4.34 8.39
C VAL A 79 -11.63 -3.10 7.55
N VAL A 80 -11.79 -1.89 8.10
CA VAL A 80 -11.51 -0.65 7.37
C VAL A 80 -10.01 -0.54 7.08
N TRP A 81 -9.16 -0.88 8.06
CA TRP A 81 -7.71 -0.92 7.86
C TRP A 81 -7.27 -1.93 6.80
N ARG A 82 -7.89 -3.12 6.74
CA ARG A 82 -7.62 -4.10 5.68
C ARG A 82 -8.03 -3.59 4.31
N ILE A 83 -9.16 -2.89 4.21
CA ILE A 83 -9.63 -2.30 2.95
C ILE A 83 -8.62 -1.27 2.45
N VAL A 84 -8.16 -0.39 3.33
CA VAL A 84 -7.11 0.58 3.00
C VAL A 84 -5.82 -0.14 2.59
N ALA A 85 -5.41 -1.17 3.33
CA ALA A 85 -4.23 -1.97 2.99
C ALA A 85 -4.32 -2.58 1.59
N ALA A 86 -5.47 -3.17 1.25
CA ALA A 86 -5.72 -3.76 -0.07
C ALA A 86 -5.69 -2.69 -1.17
N LEU A 87 -6.45 -1.61 -1.02
CA LEU A 87 -6.51 -0.51 -1.99
C LEU A 87 -5.13 0.08 -2.27
N VAL A 88 -4.39 0.41 -1.22
CA VAL A 88 -3.09 1.07 -1.34
C VAL A 88 -2.04 0.12 -1.91
N SER A 89 -2.05 -1.16 -1.50
CA SER A 89 -1.09 -2.15 -2.01
C SER A 89 -1.37 -2.53 -3.46
N LEU A 90 -2.64 -2.73 -3.84
CA LEU A 90 -3.02 -3.01 -5.23
C LEU A 90 -2.77 -1.79 -6.13
N GLY A 91 -3.11 -0.59 -5.66
CA GLY A 91 -2.83 0.64 -6.40
C GLY A 91 -1.32 0.84 -6.62
N GLY A 92 -0.50 0.60 -5.60
CA GLY A 92 0.94 0.78 -5.72
C GLY A 92 1.64 -0.33 -6.53
N ILE A 93 1.22 -1.60 -6.45
CA ILE A 93 1.80 -2.67 -7.29
C ILE A 93 1.37 -2.51 -8.75
N PHE A 94 0.16 -2.01 -9.01
CA PHE A 94 -0.26 -1.58 -10.34
C PHE A 94 0.61 -0.42 -10.86
N ALA A 95 0.83 0.61 -10.04
CA ALA A 95 1.71 1.72 -10.40
C ALA A 95 3.16 1.25 -10.67
N ALA A 96 3.65 0.25 -9.93
CA ALA A 96 4.96 -0.37 -10.17
C ALA A 96 5.05 -1.06 -11.53
N ALA A 97 3.93 -1.61 -12.01
CA ALA A 97 3.85 -2.32 -13.29
C ALA A 97 3.88 -1.36 -14.50
N LEU A 98 3.53 -0.08 -14.32
CA LEU A 98 3.51 0.88 -15.41
C LEU A 98 4.92 1.09 -15.98
N PRO A 99 5.06 1.18 -17.32
CA PRO A 99 6.33 1.45 -17.98
C PRO A 99 6.62 2.96 -17.96
N ILE A 100 6.71 3.56 -16.76
CA ILE A 100 7.04 4.98 -16.62
C ILE A 100 8.54 5.11 -16.38
N HIS A 101 9.19 5.84 -17.28
CA HIS A 101 10.61 6.13 -17.21
C HIS A 101 10.80 7.51 -16.65
N ASP A 102 11.37 7.56 -15.46
CA ASP A 102 11.80 8.79 -14.84
C ASP A 102 13.26 8.64 -14.40
N ARG A 103 13.97 9.77 -14.38
CA ARG A 103 15.35 9.86 -13.87
C ARG A 103 15.38 9.41 -12.41
N ASP A 104 16.57 9.08 -11.91
CA ASP A 104 16.77 8.72 -10.50
C ASP A 104 16.29 9.86 -9.59
N GLY A 105 15.04 9.77 -9.17
CA GLY A 105 14.37 10.80 -8.40
C GLY A 105 14.98 10.97 -7.01
N THR A 106 14.76 12.14 -6.43
CA THR A 106 15.09 12.39 -5.03
C THR A 106 14.24 11.49 -4.13
N TRP A 107 14.89 10.88 -3.14
CA TRP A 107 14.18 10.01 -2.19
C TRP A 107 13.28 10.86 -1.28
N PRO A 108 11.96 10.60 -1.25
CA PRO A 108 11.05 11.44 -0.50
C PRO A 108 11.21 11.21 1.02
N VAL A 109 11.39 12.30 1.78
CA VAL A 109 11.53 12.25 3.26
C VAL A 109 10.35 11.52 3.93
N ILE A 110 9.14 11.70 3.38
CA ILE A 110 7.93 11.03 3.88
C ILE A 110 7.98 9.51 3.74
N ALA A 111 8.70 8.96 2.76
CA ALA A 111 8.93 7.53 2.66
C ALA A 111 9.90 7.04 3.74
N THR A 112 10.92 7.81 4.13
CA THR A 112 11.79 7.47 5.27
C THR A 112 11.00 7.38 6.57
N ILE A 113 10.16 8.40 6.83
CA ILE A 113 9.30 8.42 8.01
C ILE A 113 8.32 7.24 7.97
N GLY A 114 7.69 7.01 6.82
CA GLY A 114 6.78 5.89 6.60
C GLY A 114 7.48 4.54 6.82
N ALA A 115 8.70 4.36 6.33
CA ALA A 115 9.48 3.12 6.49
C ALA A 115 9.79 2.86 7.97
N ALA A 116 10.18 3.89 8.73
CA ALA A 116 10.38 3.77 10.17
C ALA A 116 9.09 3.33 10.89
N VAL A 117 7.95 3.94 10.54
CA VAL A 117 6.63 3.55 11.07
C VAL A 117 6.28 2.12 10.67
N ALA A 118 6.54 1.71 9.43
CA ALA A 118 6.27 0.36 8.95
C ALA A 118 7.11 -0.68 9.69
N VAL A 119 8.39 -0.44 9.91
CA VAL A 119 9.26 -1.35 10.68
C VAL A 119 8.71 -1.53 12.10
N LEU A 120 8.37 -0.43 12.78
CA LEU A 120 7.78 -0.49 14.12
C LEU A 120 6.44 -1.24 14.12
N ALA A 121 5.58 -0.98 13.13
CA ALA A 121 4.29 -1.63 13.00
C ALA A 121 4.41 -3.13 12.70
N VAL A 122 5.37 -3.54 11.87
CA VAL A 122 5.68 -4.94 11.57
C VAL A 122 6.19 -5.65 12.81
N VAL A 123 7.13 -5.05 13.56
CA VAL A 123 7.64 -5.63 14.81
C VAL A 123 6.51 -5.79 15.83
N ALA A 124 5.69 -4.76 16.02
CA ALA A 124 4.54 -4.81 16.92
C ALA A 124 3.52 -5.87 16.50
N ALA A 125 3.20 -5.95 15.20
CA ALA A 125 2.28 -6.95 14.66
C ALA A 125 2.85 -8.37 14.80
N ALA A 126 4.15 -8.57 14.56
CA ALA A 126 4.82 -9.86 14.70
C ALA A 126 4.82 -10.35 16.16
N VAL A 127 5.11 -9.45 17.11
CA VAL A 127 5.05 -9.77 18.56
C VAL A 127 3.63 -10.10 19.00
N ARG A 128 2.62 -9.43 18.44
CA ARG A 128 1.20 -9.64 18.77
C ARG A 128 0.57 -10.82 18.00
N ALA A 129 1.19 -11.30 16.93
CA ALA A 129 0.65 -12.37 16.09
C ALA A 129 0.62 -13.71 16.83
N ARG A 130 -0.58 -14.08 17.31
CA ARG A 130 -0.81 -15.29 18.10
C ARG A 130 -1.19 -16.48 17.24
N SER A 131 -1.96 -16.24 16.17
CA SER A 131 -2.43 -17.31 15.29
C SER A 131 -1.54 -17.48 14.06
N ARG A 132 -1.54 -18.68 13.46
CA ARG A 132 -0.90 -18.93 12.16
C ARG A 132 -1.46 -18.01 11.09
N THR A 133 -2.76 -17.74 11.12
CA THR A 133 -3.44 -16.85 10.17
C THR A 133 -2.90 -15.43 10.23
N ASP A 134 -2.68 -14.86 11.42
CA ASP A 134 -2.13 -13.51 11.58
C ASP A 134 -0.70 -13.41 11.04
N ARG A 135 0.10 -14.47 11.24
CA ARG A 135 1.47 -14.54 10.73
C ARG A 135 1.51 -14.62 9.21
N ILE A 136 0.61 -15.40 8.60
CA ILE A 136 0.47 -15.47 7.14
C ILE A 136 -0.01 -14.12 6.61
N GLU A 137 -0.96 -13.46 7.27
CA GLU A 137 -1.46 -12.13 6.88
C GLU A 137 -0.34 -11.09 6.88
N LEU A 138 0.49 -11.06 7.93
CA LEU A 138 1.65 -10.17 8.00
C LEU A 138 2.70 -10.50 6.95
N ALA A 139 3.04 -11.79 6.79
CA ALA A 139 4.05 -12.23 5.83
C ALA A 139 3.63 -11.93 4.38
N ALA A 140 2.36 -12.14 4.04
CA ALA A 140 1.84 -11.82 2.72
C ALA A 140 1.80 -10.32 2.46
N ALA A 141 1.40 -9.50 3.44
CA ALA A 141 1.45 -8.04 3.31
C ALA A 141 2.89 -7.54 3.09
N ALA A 142 3.86 -8.09 3.83
CA ALA A 142 5.27 -7.78 3.63
C ALA A 142 5.77 -8.25 2.25
N ALA A 143 5.37 -9.44 1.80
CA ALA A 143 5.74 -9.96 0.48
C ALA A 143 5.18 -9.09 -0.66
N VAL A 144 3.93 -8.63 -0.57
CA VAL A 144 3.34 -7.71 -1.56
C VAL A 144 4.08 -6.38 -1.59
N ALA A 145 4.38 -5.81 -0.41
CA ALA A 145 5.14 -4.56 -0.32
C ALA A 145 6.55 -4.68 -0.92
N LEU A 146 7.25 -5.77 -0.62
CA LEU A 146 8.58 -6.06 -1.17
C LEU A 146 8.54 -6.33 -2.68
N ALA A 147 7.54 -7.06 -3.17
CA ALA A 147 7.35 -7.31 -4.59
C ALA A 147 7.10 -6.01 -5.36
N GLY A 148 6.21 -5.13 -4.86
CA GLY A 148 5.96 -3.82 -5.47
C GLY A 148 7.20 -2.93 -5.47
N ALA A 149 7.94 -2.85 -4.36
CA ALA A 149 9.19 -2.09 -4.30
C ALA A 149 10.27 -2.67 -5.23
N GLY A 150 10.38 -4.01 -5.30
CA GLY A 150 11.29 -4.70 -6.20
C GLY A 150 10.96 -4.46 -7.68
N LEU A 151 9.68 -4.49 -8.06
CA LEU A 151 9.22 -4.15 -9.41
C LEU A 151 9.48 -2.69 -9.77
N ALA A 152 9.36 -1.79 -8.79
CA ALA A 152 9.66 -0.38 -8.99
C ALA A 152 11.16 -0.14 -9.21
N ALA A 153 12.01 -0.90 -8.52
CA ALA A 153 13.46 -0.86 -8.66
C ALA A 153 13.95 -1.56 -9.94
N TRP A 154 13.27 -2.62 -10.39
CA TRP A 154 13.64 -3.35 -11.59
C TRP A 154 13.12 -2.67 -12.85
N ARG A 155 13.96 -1.83 -13.46
CA ARG A 155 13.64 -1.05 -14.67
C ARG A 155 14.55 -1.42 -15.85
N PRO A 156 14.05 -2.18 -16.85
CA PRO A 156 14.74 -2.40 -18.10
C PRO A 156 14.92 -1.08 -18.86
N PRO A 157 16.05 -0.88 -19.55
CA PRO A 157 16.26 0.30 -20.39
C PRO A 157 15.24 0.31 -21.54
N VAL A 158 14.42 1.36 -21.64
CA VAL A 158 13.46 1.55 -22.76
C VAL A 158 13.99 2.36 -23.91
N ASP A 159 15.18 2.92 -23.81
CA ASP A 159 15.77 3.67 -24.93
C ASP A 159 15.76 2.80 -26.20
N LEU A 160 16.04 1.50 -26.04
CA LEU A 160 15.92 0.49 -27.10
C LEU A 160 14.50 0.28 -27.65
N LEU A 161 13.45 0.40 -26.84
CA LEU A 161 12.06 0.30 -27.31
C LEU A 161 11.67 1.53 -28.13
N LEU A 162 12.10 2.72 -27.68
CA LEU A 162 11.84 3.99 -28.37
C LEU A 162 12.61 4.06 -29.70
N ASP A 163 13.82 3.52 -29.73
CA ASP A 163 14.69 3.52 -30.92
C ASP A 163 14.32 2.44 -31.95
N THR A 164 13.96 1.23 -31.50
CA THR A 164 13.75 0.08 -32.41
C THR A 164 12.28 -0.26 -32.65
N GLY A 165 11.36 0.32 -31.87
CA GLY A 165 9.93 0.00 -31.90
C GLY A 165 9.58 -1.42 -31.43
N ASN A 166 10.55 -2.23 -31.01
CA ASN A 166 10.36 -3.63 -30.63
C ASN A 166 10.69 -3.86 -29.15
N PRO A 167 9.79 -4.51 -28.39
CA PRO A 167 10.07 -4.85 -27.00
C PRO A 167 11.18 -5.89 -26.88
N THR A 168 12.17 -5.59 -26.04
CA THR A 168 13.26 -6.52 -25.74
C THR A 168 12.75 -7.72 -24.93
N PRO A 169 13.46 -8.88 -24.93
CA PRO A 169 13.10 -10.02 -24.08
C PRO A 169 12.98 -9.65 -22.59
N ALA A 170 13.84 -8.74 -22.09
CA ALA A 170 13.79 -8.28 -20.72
C ALA A 170 12.49 -7.51 -20.38
N MET A 171 11.94 -6.76 -21.34
CA MET A 171 10.65 -6.08 -21.19
C MET A 171 9.50 -7.07 -21.11
N TRP A 172 9.51 -8.12 -21.95
CA TRP A 172 8.51 -9.19 -21.90
C TRP A 172 8.51 -9.93 -20.56
N VAL A 173 9.71 -10.27 -20.06
CA VAL A 173 9.85 -10.92 -18.75
C VAL A 173 9.32 -10.01 -17.65
N ARG A 174 9.72 -8.74 -17.61
CA ARG A 174 9.21 -7.80 -16.60
C ARG A 174 7.70 -7.67 -16.65
N THR A 175 7.10 -7.49 -17.82
CA THR A 175 5.65 -7.39 -17.97
C THR A 175 4.95 -8.64 -17.44
N SER A 176 5.49 -9.82 -17.76
CA SER A 176 4.94 -11.10 -17.27
C SER A 176 5.03 -11.19 -15.75
N VAL A 177 6.18 -10.84 -15.16
CA VAL A 177 6.38 -10.84 -13.71
C VAL A 177 5.47 -9.83 -13.02
N SER A 178 5.30 -8.63 -13.58
CA SER A 178 4.40 -7.61 -13.05
C SER A 178 2.94 -8.08 -13.02
N VAL A 179 2.47 -8.71 -14.11
CA VAL A 179 1.11 -9.27 -14.18
C VAL A 179 0.93 -10.39 -13.14
N LEU A 180 1.88 -11.32 -13.06
CA LEU A 180 1.83 -12.40 -12.08
C LEU A 180 1.86 -11.87 -10.64
N ALA A 181 2.71 -10.89 -10.34
CA ALA A 181 2.79 -10.29 -9.01
C ALA A 181 1.48 -9.60 -8.62
N PHE A 182 0.87 -8.84 -9.55
CA PHE A 182 -0.45 -8.23 -9.34
C PHE A 182 -1.53 -9.28 -9.09
N LEU A 183 -1.61 -10.33 -9.92
CA LEU A 183 -2.59 -11.40 -9.77
C LEU A 183 -2.43 -12.20 -8.47
N ILE A 184 -1.18 -12.46 -8.05
CA ILE A 184 -0.90 -13.11 -6.76
C ILE A 184 -1.32 -12.21 -5.60
N ALA A 185 -1.04 -10.90 -5.66
CA ALA A 185 -1.47 -9.95 -4.64
C ALA A 185 -3.00 -9.85 -4.57
N ALA A 186 -3.68 -9.73 -5.70
CA ALA A 186 -5.14 -9.72 -5.79
C ALA A 186 -5.75 -11.03 -5.25
N GLY A 187 -5.23 -12.18 -5.69
CA GLY A 187 -5.64 -13.49 -5.21
C GLY A 187 -5.44 -13.66 -3.69
N TRP A 188 -4.34 -13.13 -3.15
CA TRP A 188 -4.12 -13.08 -1.71
C TRP A 188 -5.21 -12.27 -0.98
N TYR A 189 -5.54 -11.07 -1.45
CA TYR A 189 -6.61 -10.26 -0.84
C TYR A 189 -8.00 -10.93 -0.97
N ALA A 190 -8.26 -11.68 -2.04
CA ALA A 190 -9.47 -12.49 -2.17
C ALA A 190 -9.52 -13.62 -1.13
N VAL A 191 -8.41 -14.33 -0.90
CA VAL A 191 -8.30 -15.35 0.16
C VAL A 191 -8.49 -14.72 1.54
N LEU A 192 -7.85 -13.57 1.79
CA LEU A 192 -7.96 -12.84 3.04
C LEU A 192 -9.41 -12.38 3.31
N ALA A 193 -10.12 -11.94 2.26
CA ALA A 193 -11.54 -11.58 2.34
C ALA A 193 -12.39 -12.76 2.82
N GLN A 194 -12.14 -13.96 2.31
CA GLN A 194 -12.83 -15.18 2.73
C GLN A 194 -12.52 -15.54 4.19
N TRP A 195 -11.24 -15.53 4.58
CA TRP A 195 -10.82 -15.86 5.95
C TRP A 195 -11.36 -14.89 7.00
N ARG A 196 -11.49 -13.61 6.63
CA ARG A 196 -12.00 -12.56 7.52
C ARG A 196 -13.48 -12.24 7.28
N SER A 197 -14.17 -13.02 6.45
CA SER A 197 -15.60 -12.89 6.13
C SER A 197 -16.00 -11.46 5.77
N SER A 198 -15.24 -10.82 4.87
CA SER A 198 -15.43 -9.43 4.46
C SER A 198 -15.79 -9.33 2.97
N PRO A 199 -17.08 -9.10 2.63
CA PRO A 199 -17.52 -8.98 1.23
C PRO A 199 -16.85 -7.82 0.48
N ALA A 200 -16.59 -6.71 1.18
CA ALA A 200 -15.96 -5.53 0.59
C ALA A 200 -14.51 -5.79 0.15
N LEU A 201 -13.73 -6.57 0.92
CA LEU A 201 -12.39 -6.99 0.50
C LEU A 201 -12.44 -7.91 -0.72
N GLY A 202 -13.45 -8.79 -0.79
CA GLY A 202 -13.64 -9.68 -1.93
C GLY A 202 -13.96 -8.92 -3.22
N ALA A 203 -14.85 -7.92 -3.14
CA ALA A 203 -15.18 -7.06 -4.27
C ALA A 203 -13.95 -6.29 -4.79
N LEU A 204 -13.13 -5.75 -3.89
CA LEU A 204 -11.91 -5.04 -4.25
C LEU A 204 -10.84 -5.92 -4.90
N ALA A 205 -10.73 -7.18 -4.51
CA ALA A 205 -9.77 -8.10 -5.09
C ALA A 205 -10.15 -8.54 -6.52
N LEU A 206 -11.43 -8.41 -6.89
CA LEU A 206 -11.98 -8.81 -8.19
C LEU A 206 -12.18 -7.63 -9.16
N ALA A 207 -12.00 -6.39 -8.69
CA ALA A 207 -12.14 -5.16 -9.46
C ALA A 207 -10.84 -4.83 -10.22
#